data_AF-A0A960YJV7-F1
#
_entry.id   AF-A0A960YJV7-F1
#
_cell.length_a   1.000
_cell.length_b   1.000
_cell.length_c   1.000
_cell.angle_alpha   90.00
_cell.angle_beta   90.00
_cell.angle_gamma   90.00
#
_symmetry.space_group_name_H-M   'P 1'
#
loop_
_entity.id
_entity.type
_entity.pdbx_description
1 polymer ?
#
loop_
_entity_poly.entity_id
_entity_poly.type
_entity_poly.pdbx_seq_one_letter_code
_entity_poly.pdbx_strand_id
1 'polypeptide(L)'
;MNFLTHLAPGRKLEEVRFLKRYKRFLVDVQRRDGSLLTVHNPNTGSMKSCLKEGVRAVISLIPDHSPEKGPRLPGTLELLHGGKGWIGVNTMRTNSIVAAALNTSISLPLAARDARELLSASALQRLEPLEQASGGMGPLSEPVLDGLSIRPDLYWKGWLIEVKNVTQLEDDWIQFPDAVSKRAAHHMKELGSLCRQGFSCAVVFALSRPEG
;
A
#
# COMPACT_ATOMS: atom_id res chain seq x y z
N MET A 1 12.69 -15.68 0.01
CA MET A 1 13.31 -14.36 0.29
C MET A 1 13.32 -13.42 -0.92
N ASN A 2 13.24 -13.91 -2.18
CA ASN A 2 13.26 -13.07 -3.41
C ASN A 2 12.05 -12.14 -3.63
N PHE A 3 10.86 -12.44 -3.10
CA PHE A 3 9.70 -11.53 -3.25
C PHE A 3 9.88 -10.23 -2.46
N LEU A 4 10.58 -10.29 -1.32
CA LEU A 4 10.72 -9.14 -0.44
C LEU A 4 11.68 -8.07 -1.00
N THR A 5 12.68 -8.45 -1.79
CA THR A 5 13.57 -7.51 -2.48
C THR A 5 12.84 -6.68 -3.53
N HIS A 6 11.76 -7.21 -4.12
CA HIS A 6 10.87 -6.42 -4.98
C HIS A 6 9.96 -5.48 -4.19
N LEU A 7 9.62 -5.82 -2.94
CA LEU A 7 8.83 -4.96 -2.05
C LEU A 7 9.61 -3.72 -1.63
N ALA A 8 10.92 -3.82 -1.39
CA ALA A 8 11.76 -2.68 -1.03
C ALA A 8 13.02 -2.60 -1.91
N PRO A 9 12.89 -2.16 -3.19
CA PRO A 9 14.02 -2.07 -4.11
C PRO A 9 15.14 -1.18 -3.56
N GLY A 10 16.39 -1.66 -3.67
CA GLY A 10 17.57 -0.93 -3.20
C GLY A 10 17.72 -0.83 -1.69
N ARG A 11 16.87 -1.49 -0.89
CA ARG A 11 16.99 -1.53 0.57
C ARG A 11 17.42 -2.91 1.05
N LYS A 12 18.27 -2.94 2.06
CA LYS A 12 18.59 -4.17 2.80
C LYS A 12 17.39 -4.53 3.67
N LEU A 13 17.00 -5.80 3.63
CA LEU A 13 15.99 -6.34 4.52
C LEU A 13 16.64 -7.08 5.68
N GLU A 14 16.04 -6.94 6.85
CA GLU A 14 16.51 -7.59 8.06
C GLU A 14 15.34 -8.19 8.82
N GLU A 15 15.47 -9.46 9.22
CA GLU A 15 14.53 -10.12 10.11
C GLU A 15 14.88 -9.79 11.56
N VAL A 16 13.89 -9.31 12.31
CA VAL A 16 14.00 -8.79 13.67
C VAL A 16 12.85 -9.32 14.53
N ARG A 17 12.88 -9.09 15.83
CA ARG A 17 11.75 -9.33 16.73
C ARG A 17 10.99 -8.04 16.98
N PHE A 18 9.68 -8.05 16.76
CA PHE A 18 8.81 -6.94 17.11
C PHE A 18 8.68 -6.83 18.62
N LEU A 19 8.86 -5.63 19.17
CA LEU A 19 8.66 -5.36 20.60
C LEU A 19 7.35 -4.61 20.80
N LYS A 20 7.25 -3.38 20.29
CA LYS A 20 6.06 -2.55 20.47
C LYS A 20 5.90 -1.52 19.37
N ARG A 21 4.64 -1.12 19.13
CA ARG A 21 4.27 0.03 18.31
C ARG A 21 3.73 1.14 19.20
N TYR A 22 4.15 2.37 18.95
CA TYR A 22 3.68 3.54 19.71
C TYR A 22 3.63 4.78 18.83
N LYS A 23 2.86 5.79 19.26
CA LYS A 23 2.62 7.04 18.51
C LYS A 23 2.21 6.81 17.03
N ARG A 24 1.62 5.65 16.73
CA ARG A 24 1.24 5.12 15.41
C ARG A 24 2.40 4.89 14.42
N PHE A 25 3.45 5.70 14.45
CA PHE A 25 4.49 5.73 13.42
C PHE A 25 5.84 5.18 13.87
N LEU A 26 5.96 4.74 15.12
CA LEU A 26 7.19 4.24 15.71
C LEU A 26 7.03 2.79 16.13
N VAL A 27 8.01 1.96 15.80
CA VAL A 27 8.07 0.56 16.20
C VAL A 27 9.46 0.26 16.71
N ASP A 28 9.53 -0.26 17.94
CA ASP A 28 10.75 -0.80 18.50
C ASP A 28 10.88 -2.27 18.11
N VAL A 29 12.07 -2.64 17.67
CA VAL A 29 12.44 -4.00 17.31
C VAL A 29 13.77 -4.39 17.96
N GLN A 30 13.96 -5.69 18.19
CA GLN A 30 15.22 -6.27 18.59
C GLN A 30 15.87 -7.00 17.41
N ARG A 31 17.12 -6.66 17.11
CA ARG A 31 17.93 -7.27 16.05
C ARG A 31 18.52 -8.60 16.51
N ARG A 32 19.13 -9.36 15.60
CA ARG A 32 19.70 -10.69 15.91
C ARG A 32 20.85 -10.66 16.92
N ASP A 33 21.60 -9.57 16.96
CA ASP A 33 22.68 -9.33 17.92
C ASP A 33 22.17 -8.86 19.31
N GLY A 34 20.85 -8.76 19.49
CA GLY A 34 20.22 -8.29 20.71
C GLY A 34 20.07 -6.76 20.80
N SER A 35 20.66 -6.01 19.88
CA SER A 35 20.55 -4.55 19.86
C SER A 35 19.13 -4.08 19.53
N LEU A 36 18.75 -2.93 20.08
CA LEU A 36 17.43 -2.31 19.90
C LEU A 36 17.48 -1.28 18.77
N LEU A 37 16.40 -1.22 17.98
CA LEU A 37 16.24 -0.28 16.89
C LEU A 37 14.79 0.24 16.85
N THR A 38 14.61 1.54 16.67
CA THR A 38 13.29 2.12 16.37
C THR A 38 13.19 2.37 14.87
N VAL A 39 12.15 1.87 14.22
CA VAL A 39 11.88 2.04 12.79
C VAL A 39 10.52 2.71 12.55
N HIS A 40 10.35 3.25 11.34
CA HIS A 40 9.09 3.84 10.93
C HIS A 40 8.01 2.76 10.72
N ASN A 41 6.81 3.01 11.23
CA ASN A 41 5.62 2.26 10.83
C ASN A 41 4.74 3.11 9.89
N PRO A 42 4.61 2.72 8.61
CA PRO A 42 3.86 3.49 7.63
C PRO A 42 2.34 3.24 7.66
N ASN A 43 1.89 2.25 8.44
CA ASN A 43 0.48 1.93 8.57
C ASN A 43 -0.17 2.74 9.69
N THR A 44 -1.09 3.64 9.34
CA THR A 44 -1.79 4.50 10.31
C THR A 44 -2.98 3.83 10.99
N GLY A 45 -3.40 2.67 10.51
CA GLY A 45 -4.51 1.89 11.06
C GLY A 45 -4.25 1.42 12.49
N SER A 46 -5.26 0.80 13.09
CA SER A 46 -5.19 0.23 14.43
C SER A 46 -4.16 -0.90 14.51
N MET A 47 -4.05 -1.72 13.46
CA MET A 47 -3.22 -2.92 13.39
C MET A 47 -3.44 -3.91 14.55
N LYS A 48 -4.57 -3.84 15.27
CA LYS A 48 -4.77 -4.56 16.55
C LYS A 48 -4.50 -6.06 16.43
N SER A 49 -5.01 -6.69 15.37
CA SER A 49 -4.82 -8.12 15.11
C SER A 49 -3.42 -8.50 14.59
N CYS A 50 -2.52 -7.53 14.40
CA CYS A 50 -1.17 -7.74 13.88
C CYS A 50 -0.08 -7.58 14.95
N LEU A 51 -0.34 -6.81 16.01
CA LEU A 51 0.67 -6.31 16.96
C LEU A 51 0.89 -7.27 18.14
N LYS A 52 1.32 -8.51 17.86
CA LYS A 52 1.70 -9.46 18.90
C LYS A 52 3.17 -9.27 19.28
N GLU A 53 3.45 -8.95 20.54
CA GLU A 53 4.83 -8.79 21.04
C GLU A 53 5.68 -10.06 20.87
N GLY A 54 6.97 -9.89 20.59
CA GLY A 54 7.96 -10.96 20.47
C GLY A 54 7.93 -11.73 19.15
N VAL A 55 6.94 -11.49 18.27
CA VAL A 55 6.86 -12.17 16.98
C VAL A 55 7.96 -11.72 16.03
N ARG A 56 8.23 -12.56 15.03
CA ARG A 56 9.13 -12.22 13.94
C ARG A 56 8.56 -11.06 13.13
N ALA A 57 9.44 -10.19 12.68
CA ALA A 57 9.15 -9.06 11.85
C ALA A 57 10.24 -8.90 10.78
N VAL A 58 9.93 -8.20 9.71
CA VAL A 58 10.91 -7.80 8.69
C VAL A 58 10.91 -6.29 8.58
N ILE A 59 12.10 -5.69 8.61
CA ILE A 59 12.31 -4.27 8.37
C ILE A 59 13.11 -4.06 7.08
N SER A 60 12.90 -2.93 6.41
CA SER A 60 13.83 -2.41 5.40
C SER A 60 14.69 -1.32 6.00
N LEU A 61 15.98 -1.36 5.73
CA LEU A 61 16.96 -0.37 6.20
C LEU A 61 17.22 0.68 5.11
N ILE A 62 17.37 1.93 5.54
CA ILE A 62 17.81 3.02 4.67
C ILE A 62 19.34 2.89 4.48
N PRO A 63 19.83 2.79 3.24
CA PRO A 63 21.26 2.79 2.97
C PRO A 63 21.93 4.07 3.49
N ASP A 64 23.15 3.95 4.02
CA ASP A 64 23.97 5.05 4.51
C ASP A 64 23.27 5.97 5.54
N HIS A 65 22.34 5.41 6.31
CA HIS A 65 21.71 6.11 7.41
C HIS A 65 22.76 6.52 8.45
N SER A 66 22.75 7.80 8.80
CA SER A 66 23.50 8.36 9.92
C SER A 66 22.61 9.40 10.59
N PRO A 67 22.58 9.48 11.94
CA PRO A 67 21.92 10.55 12.67
C PRO A 67 22.36 11.95 12.24
N GLU A 68 23.58 12.09 11.71
CA GLU A 68 24.13 13.35 11.20
C GLU A 68 23.44 13.83 9.92
N LYS A 69 22.81 12.92 9.16
CA LYS A 69 22.07 13.22 7.91
C LYS A 69 20.59 13.58 8.15
N GLY A 70 20.23 13.86 9.40
CA GLY A 70 18.91 14.34 9.83
C GLY A 70 18.11 13.32 10.66
N PRO A 71 16.92 13.72 11.17
CA PRO A 71 16.14 12.97 12.16
C PRO A 71 15.37 11.77 11.57
N ARG A 72 15.81 11.26 10.41
CA ARG A 72 15.14 10.14 9.74
C ARG A 72 15.35 8.86 10.55
N LEU A 73 14.31 8.04 10.64
CA LEU A 73 14.44 6.71 11.24
C LEU A 73 15.28 5.80 10.33
N PRO A 74 16.07 4.87 10.89
CA PRO A 74 17.01 4.03 10.16
C PRO A 74 16.36 3.00 9.23
N GLY A 75 15.05 2.78 9.36
CA GLY A 75 14.33 1.81 8.56
C GLY A 75 12.82 1.94 8.63
N THR A 76 12.13 1.00 8.00
CA THR A 76 10.67 0.91 7.93
C THR A 76 10.22 -0.51 8.22
N LEU A 77 9.16 -0.69 9.00
CA LEU A 77 8.51 -1.98 9.21
C LEU A 77 7.83 -2.42 7.91
N GLU A 78 8.19 -3.60 7.41
CA GLU A 78 7.64 -4.19 6.18
C GLU A 78 6.61 -5.28 6.49
N LEU A 79 6.97 -6.24 7.34
CA LEU A 79 6.14 -7.40 7.68
C LEU A 79 6.07 -7.68 9.19
N LEU A 80 4.96 -8.26 9.62
CA LEU A 80 4.80 -8.92 10.92
C LEU A 80 4.38 -10.38 10.72
N HIS A 81 4.83 -11.29 11.57
CA HIS A 81 4.43 -12.69 11.48
C HIS A 81 3.15 -12.96 12.28
N GLY A 82 2.07 -13.38 11.60
CA GLY A 82 0.75 -13.65 12.18
C GLY A 82 0.60 -15.06 12.80
N GLY A 83 1.64 -15.88 12.76
CA GLY A 83 1.61 -17.27 13.24
C GLY A 83 1.46 -18.27 12.08
N LYS A 84 0.48 -18.07 11.20
CA LYS A 84 0.30 -18.86 9.97
C LYS A 84 1.21 -18.43 8.81
N GLY A 85 1.73 -17.20 8.87
CA GLY A 85 2.56 -16.63 7.80
C GLY A 85 2.79 -15.13 7.99
N TRP A 86 3.25 -14.47 6.93
CA TRP A 86 3.61 -13.06 6.93
C TRP A 86 2.43 -12.16 6.62
N ILE A 87 2.26 -11.11 7.43
CA ILE A 87 1.29 -10.03 7.23
C ILE A 87 2.02 -8.83 6.62
N GLY A 88 1.55 -8.38 5.46
CA GLY A 88 2.03 -7.19 4.75
C GLY A 88 1.54 -5.91 5.40
N VAL A 89 2.27 -5.44 6.41
CA VAL A 89 1.85 -4.26 7.19
C VAL A 89 2.27 -2.94 6.56
N ASN A 90 3.25 -2.91 5.65
CA ASN A 90 3.63 -1.69 4.97
C ASN A 90 2.64 -1.29 3.85
N THR A 91 1.72 -0.39 4.19
CA THR A 91 0.68 0.11 3.27
C THR A 91 1.24 0.88 2.08
N MET A 92 2.46 1.42 2.14
CA MET A 92 3.09 2.09 0.99
C MET A 92 3.43 1.13 -0.15
N ARG A 93 3.42 -0.19 0.10
CA ARG A 93 3.70 -1.21 -0.91
C ARG A 93 2.44 -1.65 -1.67
N THR A 94 1.26 -1.43 -1.10
CA THR A 94 0.02 -2.05 -1.58
C THR A 94 -0.33 -1.60 -2.99
N ASN A 95 -0.19 -0.30 -3.31
CA ASN A 95 -0.49 0.21 -4.65
C ASN A 95 0.42 -0.41 -5.71
N SER A 96 1.73 -0.56 -5.42
CA SER A 96 2.68 -1.19 -6.34
C SER A 96 2.41 -2.69 -6.52
N ILE A 97 1.96 -3.39 -5.48
CA ILE A 97 1.56 -4.81 -5.57
C ILE A 97 0.32 -4.95 -6.46
N VAL A 98 -0.71 -4.13 -6.24
CA VAL A 98 -1.92 -4.15 -7.08
C VAL A 98 -1.61 -3.74 -8.51
N ALA A 99 -0.76 -2.74 -8.70
CA ALA A 99 -0.28 -2.31 -10.00
C ALA A 99 0.42 -3.45 -10.77
N ALA A 100 1.32 -4.18 -10.10
CA ALA A 100 1.97 -5.35 -10.67
C ALA A 100 0.93 -6.43 -11.03
N ALA A 101 -0.02 -6.70 -10.12
CA ALA A 101 -1.07 -7.69 -10.36
C ALA A 101 -1.98 -7.32 -11.53
N LEU A 102 -2.38 -6.06 -11.70
CA LEU A 102 -3.13 -5.58 -12.87
C LEU A 102 -2.39 -5.82 -14.20
N ASN A 103 -1.06 -5.81 -14.17
CA ASN A 103 -0.27 -6.07 -15.37
C ASN A 103 -0.10 -7.56 -15.70
N THR A 104 -0.23 -8.45 -14.71
CA THR A 104 0.15 -9.87 -14.88
C THR A 104 -0.95 -10.88 -14.61
N SER A 105 -1.91 -10.56 -13.74
CA SER A 105 -2.74 -11.57 -13.07
C SER A 105 -4.21 -11.16 -12.86
N ILE A 106 -4.48 -9.85 -12.71
CA ILE A 106 -5.82 -9.30 -12.58
C ILE A 106 -6.23 -8.76 -13.95
N SER A 107 -7.34 -9.27 -14.48
CA SER A 107 -7.95 -8.74 -15.70
C SER A 107 -9.25 -8.04 -15.33
N LEU A 108 -9.40 -6.79 -15.78
CA LEU A 108 -10.67 -6.07 -15.72
C LEU A 108 -11.24 -6.02 -17.15
N PRO A 109 -12.58 -5.98 -17.30
CA PRO A 109 -13.16 -5.76 -18.62
C PRO A 109 -12.77 -4.38 -19.16
N LEU A 110 -12.98 -4.17 -20.46
CA LEU A 110 -12.82 -2.85 -21.06
C LEU A 110 -13.66 -1.83 -20.30
N ALA A 111 -13.08 -0.66 -20.04
CA ALA A 111 -13.79 0.41 -19.36
C ALA A 111 -15.01 0.84 -20.20
N ALA A 112 -16.17 0.93 -19.56
CA ALA A 112 -17.39 1.41 -20.21
C ALA A 112 -17.28 2.87 -20.66
N ARG A 113 -16.64 3.70 -19.82
CA ARG A 113 -16.19 5.05 -20.16
C ARG A 113 -14.81 5.24 -19.53
N ASP A 114 -13.88 5.67 -20.37
CA ASP A 114 -12.49 5.86 -20.01
C ASP A 114 -12.35 7.10 -19.10
N ALA A 115 -11.82 6.91 -17.89
CA ALA A 115 -11.58 8.00 -16.95
C ALA A 115 -10.40 8.92 -17.32
N ARG A 116 -9.70 8.68 -18.44
CA ARG A 116 -8.64 9.55 -18.98
C ARG A 116 -9.13 10.99 -19.16
N GLU A 117 -10.39 11.19 -19.51
CA GLU A 117 -10.98 12.54 -19.65
C GLU A 117 -11.07 13.32 -18.33
N LEU A 118 -10.98 12.63 -17.19
CA LEU A 118 -10.98 13.25 -15.86
C LEU A 118 -9.56 13.58 -15.37
N LEU A 119 -8.52 13.13 -16.07
CA LEU A 119 -7.13 13.33 -15.63
C LEU A 119 -6.70 14.78 -15.86
N SER A 120 -6.00 15.36 -14.88
CA SER A 120 -5.36 16.66 -15.05
C SER A 120 -4.26 16.61 -16.12
N ALA A 121 -3.87 17.76 -16.66
CA ALA A 121 -2.74 17.86 -17.60
C ALA A 121 -1.44 17.25 -17.05
N SER A 122 -1.17 17.42 -15.75
CA SER A 122 0.02 16.83 -15.10
C SER A 122 -0.09 15.32 -14.88
N ALA A 123 -1.30 14.78 -14.76
CA ALA A 123 -1.51 13.33 -14.75
C ALA A 123 -1.32 12.74 -16.15
N LEU A 124 -1.85 13.39 -17.19
CA LEU A 124 -1.68 12.97 -18.59
C LEU A 124 -0.20 12.93 -19.01
N GLN A 125 0.57 13.97 -18.69
CA GLN A 125 2.02 14.01 -18.97
C GLN A 125 2.79 12.85 -18.31
N ARG A 126 2.34 12.36 -17.15
CA ARG A 126 2.94 11.19 -16.48
C ARG A 126 2.46 9.88 -17.07
N LEU A 127 1.25 9.84 -17.62
CA LEU A 127 0.66 8.65 -18.22
C LEU A 127 1.32 8.31 -19.56
N GLU A 128 1.57 9.30 -20.42
CA GLU A 128 2.07 9.09 -21.79
C GLU A 128 3.37 8.24 -21.84
N PRO A 129 4.41 8.48 -21.02
CA PRO A 129 5.61 7.65 -21.04
C PRO A 129 5.35 6.21 -20.55
N LEU A 130 4.41 6.01 -19.63
CA LEU A 130 4.06 4.67 -19.12
C LEU A 130 3.37 3.84 -20.21
N GLU A 131 2.52 4.48 -21.01
CA GLU A 131 1.87 3.86 -22.15
C GLU A 131 2.90 3.53 -23.25
N GLN A 132 3.91 4.39 -23.47
CA GLN A 132 4.93 4.18 -24.49
C GLN A 132 6.00 3.14 -24.09
N ALA A 133 6.43 3.11 -22.83
CA ALA A 133 7.55 2.26 -22.37
C ALA A 133 7.17 0.80 -22.06
N SER A 134 5.87 0.50 -21.90
CA SER A 134 5.38 -0.79 -21.39
C SER A 134 4.32 -1.44 -22.30
N GLY A 135 4.43 -1.29 -23.62
CA GLY A 135 3.40 -1.79 -24.54
C GLY A 135 1.98 -1.31 -24.17
N GLY A 136 1.85 -0.14 -23.55
CA GLY A 136 0.56 0.46 -23.16
C GLY A 136 0.00 0.08 -21.79
N MET A 137 0.71 -0.65 -20.91
CA MET A 137 0.04 -1.32 -19.77
C MET A 137 0.33 -0.79 -18.35
N GLY A 138 1.33 0.07 -18.12
CA GLY A 138 1.69 0.51 -16.77
C GLY A 138 0.60 1.38 -16.08
N PRO A 139 0.12 1.03 -14.87
CA PRO A 139 -0.84 1.87 -14.15
C PRO A 139 -0.20 3.17 -13.67
N LEU A 140 -0.93 4.28 -13.80
CA LEU A 140 -0.54 5.57 -13.24
C LEU A 140 -0.90 5.60 -11.76
N SER A 141 0.09 5.79 -10.88
CA SER A 141 -0.15 5.95 -9.45
C SER A 141 -0.62 7.35 -9.08
N GLU A 142 -1.56 7.41 -8.15
CA GLU A 142 -2.12 8.63 -7.58
C GLU A 142 -2.48 9.68 -8.65
N PRO A 143 -3.34 9.35 -9.63
CA PRO A 143 -3.78 10.28 -10.66
C PRO A 143 -4.45 11.50 -10.02
N VAL A 144 -4.01 12.70 -10.43
CA VAL A 144 -4.72 13.94 -10.10
C VAL A 144 -5.85 14.09 -11.10
N LEU A 145 -7.06 14.26 -10.59
CA LEU A 145 -8.25 14.47 -11.39
C LEU A 145 -8.56 15.97 -11.49
N ASP A 146 -9.01 16.44 -12.64
CA ASP A 146 -9.39 17.84 -12.83
C ASP A 146 -10.78 18.10 -12.23
N GLY A 147 -10.92 19.20 -11.49
CA GLY A 147 -12.18 19.59 -10.85
C GLY A 147 -12.71 18.65 -9.75
N LEU A 148 -11.99 17.60 -9.36
CA LEU A 148 -12.43 16.63 -8.35
C LEU A 148 -11.51 16.65 -7.12
N SER A 149 -12.12 16.53 -5.93
CA SER A 149 -11.41 16.58 -4.65
C SER A 149 -10.82 15.24 -4.21
N ILE A 150 -11.19 14.15 -4.90
CA ILE A 150 -10.66 12.81 -4.63
C ILE A 150 -9.41 12.52 -5.46
N ARG A 151 -8.60 11.63 -4.91
CA ARG A 151 -7.42 11.08 -5.57
C ARG A 151 -7.49 9.56 -5.46
N PRO A 152 -7.93 8.86 -6.51
CA PRO A 152 -7.83 7.41 -6.59
C PRO A 152 -6.38 6.96 -6.47
N ASP A 153 -6.16 5.71 -6.08
CA ASP A 153 -4.82 5.15 -5.90
C ASP A 153 -4.14 4.86 -7.23
N LEU A 154 -4.90 4.39 -8.22
CA LEU A 154 -4.40 4.05 -9.55
C LEU A 154 -5.37 4.49 -10.65
N TYR A 155 -4.81 4.84 -11.81
CA TYR A 155 -5.50 4.78 -13.09
C TYR A 155 -4.91 3.65 -13.93
N TRP A 156 -5.76 2.82 -14.55
CA TRP A 156 -5.32 1.71 -15.40
C TRP A 156 -6.34 1.40 -16.48
N LYS A 157 -5.96 1.56 -17.76
CA LYS A 157 -6.80 1.24 -18.94
C LYS A 157 -8.24 1.78 -18.84
N GLY A 158 -8.36 3.06 -18.47
CA GLY A 158 -9.64 3.73 -18.31
C GLY A 158 -10.35 3.54 -16.96
N TRP A 159 -9.82 2.69 -16.08
CA TRP A 159 -10.35 2.49 -14.73
C TRP A 159 -9.72 3.46 -13.73
N LEU A 160 -10.54 4.05 -12.86
CA LEU A 160 -10.09 4.62 -11.58
C LEU A 160 -10.19 3.56 -10.49
N ILE A 161 -9.08 3.28 -9.81
CA ILE A 161 -9.00 2.19 -8.85
C ILE A 161 -8.59 2.75 -7.50
N GLU A 162 -9.40 2.47 -6.48
CA GLU A 162 -9.03 2.65 -5.08
C GLU A 162 -8.49 1.34 -4.51
N VAL A 163 -7.36 1.40 -3.81
CA VAL A 163 -6.70 0.23 -3.22
C VAL A 163 -6.81 0.29 -1.70
N LYS A 164 -7.34 -0.78 -1.10
CA LYS A 164 -7.43 -0.94 0.35
C LYS A 164 -6.55 -2.08 0.82
N ASN A 165 -5.55 -1.77 1.63
CA ASN A 165 -4.80 -2.80 2.33
C ASN A 165 -5.65 -3.35 3.48
N VAL A 166 -5.92 -4.66 3.47
CA VAL A 166 -6.78 -5.32 4.44
C VAL A 166 -5.95 -6.24 5.33
N THR A 167 -5.75 -5.81 6.57
CA THR A 167 -4.96 -6.53 7.58
C THR A 167 -5.66 -6.61 8.93
N GLN A 168 -6.95 -6.31 9.03
CA GLN A 168 -7.72 -6.58 10.25
C GLN A 168 -8.29 -8.00 10.18
N LEU A 169 -8.05 -8.78 11.24
CA LEU A 169 -8.65 -10.09 11.46
C LEU A 169 -9.41 -10.00 12.78
N GLU A 170 -10.70 -10.25 12.74
CA GLU A 170 -11.56 -10.34 13.92
C GLU A 170 -12.41 -11.60 13.76
N ASP A 171 -12.36 -12.46 14.76
CA ASP A 171 -12.86 -13.84 14.68
C ASP A 171 -12.32 -14.55 13.43
N ASP A 172 -13.21 -15.01 12.55
CA ASP A 172 -12.86 -15.67 11.29
C ASP A 172 -12.98 -14.75 10.06
N TRP A 173 -13.10 -13.42 10.27
CA TRP A 173 -13.31 -12.45 9.20
C TRP A 173 -12.11 -11.54 8.98
N ILE A 174 -11.70 -11.44 7.70
CA ILE A 174 -10.77 -10.43 7.23
C ILE A 174 -11.60 -9.23 6.76
N GLN A 175 -11.39 -8.06 7.38
CA GLN A 175 -12.31 -6.94 7.22
C GLN A 175 -11.63 -5.58 7.00
N PHE A 176 -12.36 -4.69 6.36
CA PHE A 176 -12.01 -3.29 6.14
C PHE A 176 -13.27 -2.41 6.34
N PRO A 177 -13.16 -1.20 6.91
CA PRO A 177 -11.97 -0.62 7.53
C PRO A 177 -11.77 -1.11 8.97
N ASP A 178 -10.57 -0.94 9.51
CA ASP A 178 -10.24 -1.29 10.90
C ASP A 178 -10.57 -0.17 11.92
N ALA A 179 -11.07 0.97 11.42
CA ALA A 179 -11.64 2.08 12.18
C ALA A 179 -12.53 2.95 11.27
N VAL A 180 -13.48 3.67 11.86
CA VAL A 180 -14.33 4.62 11.12
C VAL A 180 -13.47 5.68 10.41
N SER A 181 -13.64 5.84 9.09
CA SER A 181 -12.92 6.81 8.28
C SER A 181 -13.85 7.65 7.41
N LYS A 182 -14.06 8.91 7.81
CA LYS A 182 -14.85 9.89 7.02
C LYS A 182 -14.24 10.12 5.63
N ARG A 183 -12.90 10.12 5.53
CA ARG A 183 -12.18 10.27 4.26
C ARG A 183 -12.44 9.09 3.31
N ALA A 184 -12.35 7.86 3.81
CA ALA A 184 -12.63 6.68 2.99
C ALA A 184 -14.09 6.69 2.52
N ALA A 185 -15.04 7.02 3.40
CA ALA A 185 -16.45 7.14 3.03
C ALA A 185 -16.69 8.22 1.95
N HIS A 186 -16.02 9.36 2.04
CA HIS A 186 -16.06 10.41 1.02
C HIS A 186 -15.53 9.90 -0.33
N HIS A 187 -14.36 9.25 -0.35
CA HIS A 187 -13.81 8.66 -1.57
C HIS A 187 -14.81 7.68 -2.24
N MET A 188 -15.45 6.81 -1.45
CA MET A 188 -16.42 5.85 -1.98
C MET A 188 -17.67 6.52 -2.56
N LYS A 189 -18.15 7.60 -1.94
CA LYS A 189 -19.30 8.37 -2.46
C LYS A 189 -18.99 9.00 -3.82
N GLU A 190 -17.81 9.61 -3.94
CA GLU A 190 -17.36 10.24 -5.18
C GLU A 190 -17.11 9.21 -6.29
N LEU A 191 -16.43 8.10 -6.01
CA LEU A 191 -16.29 7.01 -6.98
C LEU A 191 -17.65 6.44 -7.40
N GLY A 192 -18.59 6.28 -6.46
CA GLY A 192 -19.96 5.88 -6.80
C GLY A 192 -20.68 6.90 -7.68
N SER A 193 -20.38 8.21 -7.52
CA SER A 193 -20.88 9.26 -8.41
C SER A 193 -20.32 9.13 -9.82
N LEU A 194 -19.02 8.86 -9.95
CA LEU A 194 -18.37 8.63 -11.24
C LEU A 194 -18.92 7.37 -11.94
N CYS A 195 -19.14 6.29 -11.21
CA CYS A 195 -19.81 5.10 -11.75
C CYS A 195 -21.20 5.41 -12.33
N ARG A 196 -22.00 6.25 -11.64
CA ARG A 196 -23.31 6.68 -12.14
C ARG A 196 -23.23 7.55 -13.40
N GLN A 197 -22.09 8.19 -13.64
CA GLN A 197 -21.80 8.95 -14.86
C GLN A 197 -21.20 8.08 -15.98
N GLY A 198 -21.13 6.76 -15.78
CA GLY A 198 -20.66 5.77 -16.76
C GLY A 198 -19.17 5.44 -16.66
N PHE A 199 -18.40 6.14 -15.81
CA PHE A 199 -16.98 5.84 -15.64
C PHE A 199 -16.77 4.48 -14.99
N SER A 200 -15.72 3.79 -15.43
CA SER A 200 -15.31 2.55 -14.79
C SER A 200 -14.48 2.84 -13.55
N CYS A 201 -14.98 2.44 -12.39
CA CYS A 201 -14.26 2.53 -11.13
C CYS A 201 -14.28 1.19 -10.40
N ALA A 202 -13.20 0.90 -9.67
CA ALA A 202 -13.08 -0.30 -8.87
C ALA A 202 -12.51 0.00 -7.49
N VAL A 203 -12.84 -0.87 -6.53
CA VAL A 203 -12.17 -0.92 -5.23
C VAL A 203 -11.50 -2.29 -5.13
N VAL A 204 -10.18 -2.29 -4.96
CA VAL A 204 -9.40 -3.51 -4.79
C VAL A 204 -9.05 -3.66 -3.30
N PHE A 205 -9.59 -4.71 -2.69
CA PHE A 205 -9.22 -5.11 -1.34
C PHE A 205 -8.03 -6.07 -1.40
N ALA A 206 -6.84 -5.56 -1.10
CA ALA A 206 -5.62 -6.36 -1.04
C ALA A 206 -5.53 -7.05 0.33
N LEU A 207 -5.80 -8.36 0.35
CA LEU A 207 -5.69 -9.19 1.56
C LEU A 207 -4.22 -9.48 1.84
N SER A 208 -3.58 -8.65 2.68
CA SER A 208 -2.13 -8.75 2.92
C SER A 208 -1.81 -9.64 4.13
N ARG A 209 -2.36 -10.85 4.16
CA ARG A 209 -2.19 -11.80 5.26
C ARG A 209 -2.46 -13.25 4.81
N PRO A 210 -1.90 -14.26 5.50
CA PRO A 210 -1.99 -15.66 5.07
C PRO A 210 -3.37 -16.31 5.29
N GLU A 211 -4.26 -15.67 6.05
CA GLU A 211 -5.61 -16.20 6.29
C GLU A 211 -6.56 -16.05 5.09
N GLY A 212 -6.19 -15.29 4.06
CA GLY A 212 -7.00 -15.02 2.88
C GLY A 212 -6.21 -15.06 1.58
#